data_AF-A0A7G2CB86-F1
#
_entry.id   AF-A0A7G2CB86-F1
#
_cell.length_a   1.000
_cell.length_b   1.000
_cell.length_c   1.000
_cell.angle_alpha   90.00
_cell.angle_beta   90.00
_cell.angle_gamma   90.00
#
_symmetry.space_group_name_H-M   'P 1'
#
loop_
_entity.id
_entity.type
_entity.pdbx_description
1 polymer ?
#
loop_
_entity_poly.entity_id
_entity_poly.type
_entity_poly.pdbx_seq_one_letter_code
_entity_poly.pdbx_strand_id
1 'polypeptide(L)'
;MVIYEDENGNLFDAYGNPITEFDENGNPIIMARNLPGGGGGLGQGQGGSGNVNFGEKNFVASNIVEISNMVPKRRIDQPAHATDRKDFGKTPAYLERVKGELEEEQNFMRSLEQQKTNRHNAIMSQYVFQLDEQERKQLLQVLKQKLTEKTAALNKMAFGTTTLQASKRRAELEKTLRDIEEAIKKLDREAIFVYKDDPVNGMWTKNAAMEAAREYASSK
;
A
#
# COMPACT_ATOMS: atom_id res chain seq x y z
N MET A 1 -17.71 -19.26 49.96
CA MET A 1 -19.08 -18.94 49.51
C MET A 1 -19.01 -17.53 48.95
N VAL A 2 -19.38 -17.30 47.68
CA VAL A 2 -19.27 -15.98 47.06
C VAL A 2 -20.61 -15.26 47.26
N ILE A 3 -20.56 -14.12 47.95
CA ILE A 3 -21.71 -13.27 48.26
C ILE A 3 -21.46 -11.94 47.57
N TYR A 4 -22.50 -11.42 46.91
CA TYR A 4 -22.46 -10.18 46.16
C TYR A 4 -23.31 -9.14 46.88
N GLU A 5 -22.79 -7.93 47.04
CA GLU A 5 -23.54 -6.80 47.62
C GLU A 5 -23.90 -5.84 46.48
N ASP A 6 -25.15 -5.39 46.43
CA ASP A 6 -25.57 -4.35 45.48
C ASP A 6 -25.27 -2.94 45.98
N GLU A 7 -25.53 -1.96 45.12
CA GLU A 7 -25.32 -0.52 45.36
C GLU A 7 -26.17 0.04 46.53
N ASN A 8 -27.17 -0.73 46.99
CA ASN A 8 -28.09 -0.38 48.07
C ASN A 8 -27.82 -1.17 49.37
N GLY A 9 -26.75 -1.98 49.41
CA GLY A 9 -26.35 -2.77 50.58
C GLY A 9 -27.11 -4.09 50.76
N ASN A 10 -27.82 -4.57 49.74
CA ASN A 10 -28.49 -5.87 49.79
C ASN A 10 -27.52 -6.98 49.40
N LEU A 11 -27.53 -8.07 50.17
CA LEU A 11 -26.67 -9.23 49.94
C LEU A 11 -27.36 -10.26 49.05
N PHE A 12 -26.62 -10.86 48.13
CA PHE A 12 -27.08 -11.87 47.20
C PHE A 12 -26.13 -13.07 47.15
N ASP A 13 -26.69 -14.26 46.93
CA ASP A 13 -25.88 -15.45 46.68
C ASP A 13 -25.29 -15.45 45.24
N ALA A 14 -24.46 -16.45 44.93
CA ALA A 14 -23.86 -16.62 43.60
C ALA A 14 -24.87 -16.89 42.46
N TYR A 15 -26.16 -17.00 42.79
CA TYR A 15 -27.26 -17.21 41.85
C TYR A 15 -28.21 -16.00 41.78
N GLY A 16 -27.89 -14.90 42.47
CA GLY A 16 -28.67 -13.66 42.45
C GLY A 16 -29.91 -13.67 43.34
N ASN A 17 -29.98 -14.58 44.32
CA ASN A 17 -31.08 -14.62 45.30
C ASN A 17 -30.77 -13.71 46.49
N PRO A 18 -31.73 -12.90 46.98
CA PRO A 18 -31.51 -12.02 48.12
C PRO A 18 -31.33 -12.83 49.41
N ILE A 19 -30.26 -12.53 50.13
CA ILE A 19 -29.92 -13.05 51.45
C ILE A 19 -30.43 -12.07 52.49
N THR A 20 -31.28 -12.53 53.40
CA THR A 20 -31.89 -11.66 54.41
C THR A 20 -31.24 -11.77 55.79
N GLU A 21 -30.68 -12.93 56.11
CA GLU A 21 -30.00 -13.20 57.38
C GLU A 21 -29.07 -14.41 57.25
N PHE A 22 -28.23 -14.66 58.25
CA PHE A 22 -27.40 -15.86 58.35
C PHE A 22 -27.85 -16.68 59.56
N ASP A 23 -27.83 -18.02 59.44
CA ASP A 23 -28.09 -18.91 60.57
C ASP A 23 -26.94 -18.89 61.60
N GLU A 24 -27.13 -19.56 62.73
CA GLU A 24 -26.14 -19.68 63.83
C GLU A 24 -24.80 -20.31 63.39
N ASN A 25 -24.76 -20.93 62.20
CA ASN A 25 -23.58 -21.56 61.61
C ASN A 25 -22.98 -20.71 60.47
N GLY A 26 -23.51 -19.50 60.22
CA GLY A 26 -23.02 -18.57 59.19
C GLY A 26 -23.49 -18.89 57.76
N ASN A 27 -24.56 -19.68 57.59
CA ASN A 27 -25.12 -19.97 56.27
C ASN A 27 -26.23 -18.95 55.90
N PRO A 28 -26.27 -18.46 54.65
CA PRO A 28 -27.27 -17.50 54.22
C PRO A 28 -28.68 -18.11 54.16
N ILE A 29 -29.63 -17.47 54.82
CA ILE A 29 -31.06 -17.77 54.75
C ILE A 29 -31.66 -16.96 53.60
N ILE A 30 -32.23 -17.68 52.63
CA ILE A 30 -32.81 -17.10 51.41
C ILE A 30 -34.35 -17.14 51.56
N MET A 31 -35.01 -15.99 51.44
CA MET A 31 -36.48 -15.94 51.46
C MET A 31 -37.06 -16.64 50.23
N ALA A 32 -37.86 -17.69 50.46
CA ALA A 32 -38.70 -18.28 49.44
C ALA A 32 -39.69 -17.23 48.94
N ARG A 33 -39.60 -16.87 47.65
CA ARG A 33 -40.50 -15.92 46.99
C ARG A 33 -41.93 -16.46 47.05
N ASN A 34 -42.81 -15.77 47.77
CA ASN A 34 -44.24 -16.06 47.83
C ASN A 34 -44.84 -16.06 46.41
N LEU A 35 -45.25 -17.24 45.90
CA LEU A 35 -46.11 -17.32 44.73
C LEU A 35 -47.55 -16.99 45.14
N PRO A 36 -48.28 -16.14 44.39
CA PRO A 36 -49.65 -15.79 44.70
C PRO A 36 -50.59 -16.89 44.19
N GLY A 37 -51.34 -17.54 45.09
CA GLY A 37 -52.43 -18.41 44.67
C GLY A 37 -53.06 -19.24 45.78
N GLY A 38 -54.30 -18.90 46.16
CA GLY A 38 -55.26 -19.89 46.65
C GLY A 38 -55.73 -19.73 48.09
N GLY A 39 -56.49 -18.67 48.37
CA GLY A 39 -57.43 -18.68 49.49
C GLY A 39 -58.62 -19.59 49.19
N GLY A 40 -58.99 -20.44 50.15
CA GLY A 40 -60.24 -21.19 50.20
C GLY A 40 -60.38 -21.71 51.64
N GLY A 41 -61.34 -21.27 52.45
CA GLY A 41 -62.75 -21.21 52.13
C GLY A 41 -63.40 -22.42 52.79
N LEU A 42 -63.73 -22.28 54.07
CA LEU A 42 -64.41 -23.29 54.89
C LEU A 42 -65.76 -23.63 54.25
N GLY A 43 -65.92 -24.88 53.80
CA GLY A 43 -67.17 -25.43 53.29
C GLY A 43 -67.30 -26.87 53.76
N GLN A 44 -68.20 -27.10 54.72
CA GLN A 44 -68.55 -28.41 55.25
C GLN A 44 -69.07 -29.32 54.13
N GLY A 45 -68.45 -30.49 53.98
CA GLY A 45 -68.84 -31.54 53.05
C GLY A 45 -68.52 -32.90 53.65
N GLN A 46 -69.58 -33.63 53.97
CA GLN A 46 -69.64 -34.85 54.76
C GLN A 46 -69.23 -36.08 53.93
N GLY A 47 -68.40 -36.96 54.51
CA GLY A 47 -68.31 -38.39 54.14
C GLY A 47 -67.19 -38.80 53.18
N GLY A 48 -66.20 -39.55 53.69
CA GLY A 48 -65.25 -40.29 52.87
C GLY A 48 -63.96 -40.65 53.59
N SER A 49 -63.88 -41.88 54.12
CA SER A 49 -62.70 -42.46 54.74
C SER A 49 -61.46 -42.38 53.86
N GLY A 50 -60.44 -41.66 54.33
CA GLY A 50 -59.10 -41.63 53.75
C GLY A 50 -58.20 -40.88 54.71
N ASN A 51 -57.46 -41.62 55.54
CA ASN A 51 -56.50 -41.05 56.46
C ASN A 51 -55.31 -40.52 55.66
N VAL A 52 -55.37 -39.27 55.18
CA VAL A 52 -54.28 -38.60 54.49
C VAL A 52 -53.66 -37.62 55.49
N ASN A 53 -52.53 -38.03 56.07
CA ASN A 53 -51.67 -37.14 56.85
C ASN A 53 -51.20 -36.00 55.94
N PHE A 54 -51.79 -34.81 56.09
CA PHE A 54 -51.29 -33.56 55.54
C PHE A 54 -49.99 -33.21 56.27
N GLY A 55 -48.86 -33.76 55.80
CA GLY A 55 -47.55 -33.47 56.38
C GLY A 55 -46.37 -34.25 55.80
N GLU A 56 -46.60 -35.38 55.12
CA GLU A 56 -45.51 -36.17 54.56
C GLU A 56 -45.39 -35.95 53.05
N LYS A 57 -44.26 -35.34 52.64
CA LYS A 57 -43.93 -35.14 51.22
C LYS A 57 -43.86 -36.52 50.55
N ASN A 58 -44.67 -36.74 49.52
CA ASN A 58 -44.52 -37.93 48.68
C ASN A 58 -43.27 -37.78 47.81
N PHE A 59 -42.15 -38.28 48.31
CA PHE A 59 -40.85 -38.20 47.62
C PHE A 59 -40.87 -38.86 46.24
N VAL A 60 -41.70 -39.88 46.02
CA VAL A 60 -41.81 -40.52 44.70
C VAL A 60 -42.47 -39.57 43.70
N ALA A 61 -43.61 -38.97 44.06
CA ALA A 61 -44.29 -38.01 43.21
C ALA A 61 -43.46 -36.74 42.99
N SER A 62 -42.79 -36.25 44.03
CA SER A 62 -41.90 -35.08 43.97
C SER A 62 -40.70 -35.32 43.06
N ASN A 63 -40.03 -36.48 43.20
CA ASN A 63 -38.87 -36.81 42.37
C ASN A 63 -39.25 -36.98 40.89
N ILE A 64 -40.44 -37.53 40.59
CA ILE A 64 -40.93 -37.65 39.21
C ILE A 64 -41.11 -36.27 38.59
N VAL A 65 -41.75 -35.33 39.30
CA VAL A 65 -41.98 -33.96 38.81
C VAL A 65 -40.67 -33.18 38.68
N GLU A 66 -39.75 -33.37 39.64
CA GLU A 66 -38.43 -32.76 39.60
C GLU A 66 -37.65 -33.24 38.36
N ILE A 67 -37.57 -34.56 38.15
CA ILE A 67 -36.89 -35.14 36.99
C ILE A 67 -37.56 -34.74 35.67
N SER A 68 -38.90 -34.70 35.61
CA SER A 68 -39.61 -34.31 34.38
C SER A 68 -39.38 -32.85 34.00
N ASN A 69 -39.15 -31.99 34.99
CA ASN A 69 -38.96 -30.55 34.78
C ASN A 69 -37.48 -30.16 34.70
N MET A 70 -36.54 -31.10 34.90
CA MET A 70 -35.12 -30.84 34.75
C MET A 70 -34.77 -30.60 33.28
N VAL A 71 -34.22 -29.41 32.99
CA VAL A 71 -33.62 -29.11 31.68
C VAL A 71 -32.23 -29.76 31.61
N PRO A 72 -31.93 -30.57 30.57
CA PRO A 72 -30.60 -31.14 30.39
C PRO A 72 -29.53 -30.03 30.36
N LYS A 73 -28.49 -30.17 31.19
CA LYS A 73 -27.34 -29.25 31.16
C LYS A 73 -26.67 -29.37 29.78
N ARG A 74 -26.52 -28.24 29.08
CA ARG A 74 -25.78 -28.19 27.82
C ARG A 74 -24.34 -28.65 28.07
N ARG A 75 -23.80 -29.50 27.19
CA ARG A 75 -22.39 -29.88 27.25
C ARG A 75 -21.55 -28.63 27.00
N ILE A 76 -20.72 -28.26 27.98
CA ILE A 76 -19.85 -27.08 27.92
C ILE A 76 -18.78 -27.23 26.83
N ASP A 77 -18.55 -28.46 26.36
CA ASP A 77 -17.45 -28.84 25.48
C ASP A 77 -17.77 -28.74 23.98
N GLN A 78 -18.88 -28.12 23.58
CA GLN A 78 -19.17 -27.91 22.16
C GLN A 78 -18.49 -26.62 21.69
N PRO A 79 -17.57 -26.68 20.70
CA PRO A 79 -16.99 -25.47 20.13
C PRO A 79 -18.08 -24.65 19.44
N ALA A 80 -18.09 -23.35 19.67
CA ALA A 80 -19.00 -22.42 18.98
C ALA A 80 -18.81 -22.54 17.45
N HIS A 81 -19.89 -22.42 16.68
CA HIS A 81 -19.75 -22.48 15.23
C HIS A 81 -18.97 -21.26 14.73
N ALA A 82 -18.02 -21.47 13.83
CA ALA A 82 -17.20 -20.39 13.26
C ALA A 82 -18.04 -19.31 12.53
N THR A 83 -19.26 -19.67 12.13
CA THR A 83 -20.24 -18.81 11.46
C THR A 83 -20.99 -17.89 12.41
N ASP A 84 -20.99 -18.16 13.72
CA ASP A 84 -21.73 -17.39 14.71
C ASP A 84 -21.05 -16.06 15.08
N ARG A 85 -19.96 -15.71 14.40
CA ARG A 85 -19.26 -14.43 14.58
C ARG A 85 -20.12 -13.30 14.00
N LYS A 86 -20.28 -12.21 14.75
CA LYS A 86 -21.07 -11.01 14.33
C LYS A 86 -20.60 -10.37 13.01
N ASP A 87 -19.31 -10.53 12.71
CA ASP A 87 -18.66 -9.96 11.54
C ASP A 87 -18.40 -11.00 10.45
N PHE A 88 -19.01 -12.19 10.56
CA PHE A 88 -18.93 -13.21 9.53
C PHE A 88 -19.47 -12.64 8.21
N GLY A 89 -18.65 -12.68 7.16
CA GLY A 89 -18.97 -12.11 5.84
C GLY A 89 -18.78 -10.59 5.71
N LYS A 90 -18.37 -9.86 6.77
CA LYS A 90 -18.08 -8.42 6.70
C LYS A 90 -16.58 -8.18 6.59
N THR A 91 -16.20 -7.16 5.81
CA THR A 91 -14.80 -6.73 5.71
C THR A 91 -14.39 -5.99 6.99
N PRO A 92 -13.30 -6.39 7.67
CA PRO A 92 -12.80 -5.68 8.84
C PRO A 92 -12.40 -4.23 8.53
N ALA A 93 -12.74 -3.29 9.43
CA ALA A 93 -12.49 -1.87 9.25
C ALA A 93 -11.01 -1.50 9.08
N TYR A 94 -10.09 -2.27 9.66
CA TYR A 94 -8.66 -2.01 9.52
C TYR A 94 -8.17 -2.15 8.06
N LEU A 95 -8.84 -2.95 7.23
CA LEU A 95 -8.46 -3.11 5.83
C LEU A 95 -8.72 -1.84 5.01
N GLU A 96 -9.75 -1.07 5.36
CA GLU A 96 -10.00 0.22 4.69
C GLU A 96 -8.92 1.24 5.07
N ARG A 97 -8.55 1.31 6.35
CA ARG A 97 -7.44 2.15 6.81
C ARG A 97 -6.12 1.80 6.11
N VAL A 98 -5.78 0.51 6.07
CA VAL A 98 -4.54 0.04 5.43
C VAL A 98 -4.54 0.32 3.92
N LYS A 99 -5.70 0.20 3.24
CA LYS A 99 -5.81 0.59 1.84
C LYS A 99 -5.56 2.08 1.62
N GLY A 100 -6.13 2.94 2.47
CA GLY A 100 -5.88 4.38 2.44
C GLY A 100 -4.40 4.71 2.63
N GLU A 101 -3.76 4.14 3.66
CA GLU A 101 -2.33 4.29 3.92
C GLU A 101 -1.48 3.84 2.70
N LEU A 102 -1.82 2.70 2.09
CA LEU A 102 -1.12 2.18 0.91
C LEU A 102 -1.28 3.06 -0.33
N GLU A 103 -2.47 3.65 -0.53
CA GLU A 103 -2.74 4.56 -1.65
C GLU A 103 -1.96 5.86 -1.49
N GLU A 104 -1.89 6.41 -0.28
CA GLU A 104 -1.09 7.59 0.04
C GLU A 104 0.40 7.34 -0.20
N GLU A 105 0.93 6.20 0.27
CA GLU A 105 2.33 5.81 0.04
C GLU A 105 2.64 5.63 -1.44
N GLN A 106 1.76 4.97 -2.20
CA GLN A 106 1.94 4.80 -3.64
C GLN A 106 1.93 6.14 -4.38
N ASN A 107 1.02 7.05 -4.03
CA ASN A 107 0.96 8.38 -4.61
C ASN A 107 2.23 9.18 -4.29
N PHE A 108 2.72 9.09 -3.05
CA PHE A 108 3.97 9.70 -2.64
C PHE A 108 5.16 9.16 -3.45
N MET A 109 5.30 7.84 -3.56
CA MET A 109 6.37 7.22 -4.36
C MET A 109 6.29 7.66 -5.83
N ARG A 110 5.09 7.65 -6.43
CA ARG A 110 4.89 8.11 -7.81
C ARG A 110 5.31 9.57 -7.99
N SER A 111 4.97 10.45 -7.05
CA SER A 111 5.36 11.86 -7.10
C SER A 111 6.88 12.05 -7.03
N LEU A 112 7.57 11.26 -6.20
CA LEU A 112 9.03 11.28 -6.09
C LEU A 112 9.70 10.79 -7.37
N GLU A 113 9.20 9.70 -7.95
CA GLU A 113 9.68 9.19 -9.24
C GLU A 113 9.50 10.22 -10.34
N GLN A 114 8.31 10.83 -10.42
CA GLN A 114 8.04 11.88 -11.40
C GLN A 114 8.97 13.09 -11.20
N GLN A 115 9.22 13.51 -9.96
CA GLN A 115 10.15 14.60 -9.68
C GLN A 115 11.59 14.26 -10.07
N LYS A 116 12.03 13.02 -9.82
CA LYS A 116 13.35 12.53 -10.24
C LYS A 116 13.48 12.52 -11.76
N THR A 117 12.49 11.98 -12.47
CA THR A 117 12.47 11.94 -13.94
C THR A 117 12.43 13.35 -14.52
N ASN A 118 11.60 14.24 -13.98
CA ASN A 118 11.54 15.63 -14.43
C ASN A 118 12.87 16.36 -14.22
N ARG A 119 13.52 16.17 -13.07
CA ARG A 119 14.85 16.75 -12.80
C ARG A 119 15.90 16.18 -13.75
N HIS A 120 15.88 14.87 -13.98
CA HIS A 120 16.77 14.21 -14.92
C HIS A 120 16.58 14.77 -16.33
N ASN A 121 15.34 14.83 -16.82
CA ASN A 121 15.03 15.38 -18.14
C ASN A 121 15.39 16.86 -18.27
N ALA A 122 15.20 17.66 -17.22
CA ALA A 122 15.61 19.06 -17.21
C ALA A 122 17.13 19.20 -17.37
N ILE A 123 17.91 18.44 -16.60
CA ILE A 123 19.37 18.40 -16.72
C ILE A 123 19.76 17.89 -18.11
N MET A 124 19.18 16.78 -18.58
CA MET A 124 19.45 16.24 -19.91
C MET A 124 19.21 17.29 -21.00
N SER A 125 18.06 17.98 -21.00
CA SER A 125 17.72 18.98 -22.01
C SER A 125 18.66 20.19 -22.03
N GLN A 126 19.29 20.51 -20.89
CA GLN A 126 20.24 21.61 -20.79
C GLN A 126 21.58 21.27 -21.45
N TYR A 127 22.02 20.02 -21.30
CA TYR A 127 23.34 19.57 -21.76
C TYR A 127 23.29 18.82 -23.08
N VAL A 128 22.24 18.06 -23.37
CA VAL A 128 22.08 17.21 -24.55
C VAL A 128 20.81 17.61 -25.29
N PHE A 129 20.96 17.99 -26.55
CA PHE A 129 19.81 18.32 -27.41
C PHE A 129 20.03 17.82 -28.83
N GLN A 130 18.91 17.53 -29.50
CA GLN A 130 18.90 17.16 -30.90
C GLN A 130 19.05 18.43 -31.75
N LEU A 131 19.96 18.41 -32.72
CA LEU A 131 20.11 19.49 -33.68
C LEU A 131 18.91 19.50 -34.64
N ASP A 132 18.30 20.66 -34.85
CA ASP A 132 17.21 20.82 -35.80
C ASP A 132 17.68 20.51 -37.23
N GLU A 133 16.77 19.99 -38.05
CA GLU A 133 17.10 19.61 -39.42
C GLU A 133 17.41 20.82 -40.31
N GLN A 134 16.74 21.96 -40.10
CA GLN A 134 17.02 23.17 -40.87
C GLN A 134 18.40 23.71 -40.55
N GLU A 135 18.74 23.79 -39.25
CA GLU A 135 20.06 24.19 -38.78
C GLU A 135 21.14 23.24 -39.33
N ARG A 136 20.93 21.92 -39.26
CA ARG A 136 21.84 20.92 -39.84
C ARG A 136 22.11 21.17 -41.32
N LYS A 137 21.07 21.40 -42.13
CA LYS A 137 21.19 21.68 -43.57
C LYS A 137 21.94 22.98 -43.84
N GLN A 138 21.69 24.03 -43.06
CA GLN A 138 22.42 25.30 -43.16
C GLN A 138 23.92 25.12 -42.85
N LEU A 139 24.27 24.45 -41.75
CA LEU A 139 25.67 24.15 -41.43
C LEU A 139 26.36 23.36 -42.55
N LEU A 140 25.67 22.34 -43.08
CA LEU A 140 26.18 21.50 -44.15
C LEU A 140 26.43 22.32 -45.43
N GLN A 141 25.55 23.25 -45.78
CA GLN A 141 25.74 24.18 -46.90
C GLN A 141 26.98 25.06 -46.68
N VAL A 142 27.12 25.67 -45.49
CA VAL A 142 28.27 26.53 -45.16
C VAL A 142 29.58 25.75 -45.20
N LEU A 143 29.60 24.51 -44.70
CA LEU A 143 30.80 23.66 -44.76
C LEU A 143 31.15 23.24 -46.18
N LYS A 144 30.18 22.89 -47.01
CA LYS A 144 30.40 22.62 -48.43
C LYS A 144 30.98 23.83 -49.16
N GLN A 145 30.48 25.03 -48.87
CA GLN A 145 31.03 26.26 -49.43
C GLN A 145 32.49 26.47 -48.98
N LYS A 146 32.79 26.34 -47.68
CA LYS A 146 34.17 26.43 -47.17
C LYS A 146 35.10 25.40 -47.80
N LEU A 147 34.62 24.17 -48.01
CA LEU A 147 35.37 23.13 -48.71
C LEU A 147 35.76 23.60 -50.11
N THR A 148 34.79 24.08 -50.90
CA THR A 148 35.09 24.58 -52.26
C THR A 148 36.09 25.74 -52.28
N GLU A 149 36.00 26.66 -51.31
CA GLU A 149 36.93 27.78 -51.15
C GLU A 149 38.36 27.30 -50.85
N LYS A 150 38.52 26.37 -49.90
CA LYS A 150 39.83 25.83 -49.51
C LYS A 150 40.43 24.94 -50.59
N THR A 151 39.62 24.15 -51.29
CA THR A 151 40.06 23.38 -52.46
C THR A 151 40.53 24.31 -53.57
N ALA A 152 39.80 25.40 -53.85
CA ALA A 152 40.23 26.41 -54.81
C ALA A 152 41.54 27.09 -54.38
N ALA A 153 41.72 27.37 -53.08
CA ALA A 153 42.95 27.95 -52.56
C ALA A 153 44.15 26.98 -52.70
N LEU A 154 43.94 25.69 -52.44
CA LEU A 154 44.95 24.65 -52.63
C LEU A 154 45.34 24.52 -54.10
N ASN A 155 44.35 24.49 -55.00
CA ASN A 155 44.57 24.40 -56.45
C ASN A 155 45.28 25.63 -57.03
N LYS A 156 45.17 26.80 -56.39
CA LYS A 156 45.91 28.02 -56.77
C LYS A 156 47.37 27.99 -56.34
N MET A 157 47.79 27.08 -55.45
CA MET A 157 49.19 26.97 -55.06
C MET A 157 50.01 26.33 -56.18
N ALA A 158 51.22 26.84 -56.39
CA ALA A 158 52.12 26.29 -57.39
C ALA A 158 52.57 24.87 -57.01
N PHE A 159 52.53 23.96 -57.98
CA PHE A 159 53.07 22.60 -57.80
C PHE A 159 54.61 22.67 -57.73
N GLY A 160 55.22 21.93 -56.79
CA GLY A 160 56.68 21.75 -56.73
C GLY A 160 57.48 22.82 -56.00
N THR A 161 56.85 23.72 -55.23
CA THR A 161 57.60 24.70 -54.41
C THR A 161 58.35 24.01 -53.27
N THR A 162 59.69 24.10 -53.28
CA THR A 162 60.58 23.50 -52.26
C THR A 162 60.74 24.37 -51.01
N THR A 163 60.20 25.58 -51.01
CA THR A 163 60.26 26.49 -49.86
C THR A 163 59.49 25.91 -48.69
N LEU A 164 60.14 25.82 -47.51
CA LEU A 164 59.53 25.29 -46.29
C LEU A 164 58.18 25.95 -45.95
N GLN A 165 58.06 27.27 -46.17
CA GLN A 165 56.83 28.01 -45.89
C GLN A 165 55.67 27.60 -46.81
N ALA A 166 55.95 27.37 -48.10
CA ALA A 166 54.93 26.92 -49.05
C ALA A 166 54.46 25.49 -48.73
N SER A 167 55.40 24.62 -48.34
CA SER A 167 55.10 23.26 -47.87
C SER A 167 54.23 23.27 -46.61
N LYS A 168 54.57 24.09 -45.60
CA LYS A 168 53.76 24.25 -44.37
C LYS A 168 52.34 24.73 -44.68
N ARG A 169 52.20 25.80 -45.47
CA ARG A 169 50.89 26.34 -45.86
C ARG A 169 50.05 25.32 -46.63
N ARG A 170 50.67 24.51 -47.49
CA ARG A 170 50.00 23.42 -48.18
C ARG A 170 49.51 22.35 -47.20
N ALA A 171 50.38 21.90 -46.28
CA ALA A 171 50.02 20.92 -45.27
C ALA A 171 48.89 21.40 -44.34
N GLU A 172 48.87 22.69 -44.00
CA GLU A 172 47.78 23.33 -43.25
C GLU A 172 46.47 23.30 -44.03
N LEU A 173 46.48 23.66 -45.33
CA LEU A 173 45.28 23.59 -46.18
C LEU A 173 44.76 22.16 -46.29
N GLU A 174 45.63 21.20 -46.56
CA GLU A 174 45.27 19.77 -46.62
C GLU A 174 44.72 19.27 -45.29
N LYS A 175 45.27 19.71 -44.16
CA LYS A 175 44.72 19.40 -42.83
C LYS A 175 43.33 19.98 -42.65
N THR A 176 43.14 21.27 -42.95
CA THR A 176 41.83 21.92 -42.82
C THR A 176 40.78 21.30 -43.75
N LEU A 177 41.16 20.84 -44.94
CA LEU A 177 40.26 20.11 -45.84
C LEU A 177 39.82 18.78 -45.23
N ARG A 178 40.76 17.99 -44.70
CA ARG A 178 40.44 16.74 -43.99
C ARG A 178 39.49 16.98 -42.81
N ASP A 179 39.74 18.03 -42.02
CA ASP A 179 38.89 18.37 -40.87
C ASP A 179 37.45 18.74 -41.32
N ILE A 180 37.31 19.50 -42.42
CA ILE A 180 36.00 19.85 -43.00
C ILE A 180 35.28 18.63 -43.57
N GLU A 181 35.98 17.76 -44.29
CA GLU A 181 35.42 16.52 -44.84
C GLU A 181 34.89 15.60 -43.73
N GLU A 182 35.65 15.45 -42.63
CA GLU A 182 35.21 14.69 -41.47
C GLU A 182 33.98 15.31 -40.81
N ALA A 183 33.94 16.65 -40.69
CA ALA A 183 32.77 17.37 -40.17
C ALA A 183 31.53 17.17 -41.04
N ILE A 184 31.66 17.24 -42.38
CA ILE A 184 30.56 16.94 -43.31
C ILE A 184 30.07 15.52 -43.12
N LYS A 185 30.97 14.53 -43.03
CA LYS A 185 30.60 13.12 -42.81
C LYS A 185 29.84 12.91 -41.49
N LYS A 186 30.16 13.69 -40.44
CA LYS A 186 29.42 13.65 -39.16
C LYS A 186 28.04 14.29 -39.30
N LEU A 187 27.93 15.40 -40.03
CA LEU A 187 26.69 16.16 -40.22
C LEU A 187 25.73 15.57 -41.25
N ASP A 188 26.20 14.68 -42.12
CA ASP A 188 25.38 13.98 -43.13
C ASP A 188 24.50 12.87 -42.52
N ARG A 189 24.69 12.56 -41.24
CA ARG A 189 23.84 11.61 -40.50
C ARG A 189 22.45 12.19 -40.26
N GLU A 190 21.45 11.30 -40.19
CA GLU A 190 20.05 11.71 -40.12
C GLU A 190 19.68 12.42 -38.80
N ALA A 191 20.15 11.93 -37.66
CA ALA A 191 19.94 12.54 -36.35
C ALA A 191 21.26 12.77 -35.63
N ILE A 192 21.40 13.97 -35.07
CA ILE A 192 22.63 14.43 -34.43
C ILE A 192 22.27 15.00 -33.07
N PHE A 193 22.90 14.46 -32.04
CA PHE A 193 22.78 14.91 -30.67
C PHE A 193 24.04 15.68 -30.31
N VAL A 194 23.87 16.93 -29.93
CA VAL A 194 24.94 17.80 -29.46
C VAL A 194 24.92 17.76 -27.94
N TYR A 195 26.09 17.54 -27.34
CA TYR A 195 26.27 17.68 -25.90
C TYR A 195 27.16 18.88 -25.59
N LYS A 196 26.82 19.59 -24.51
CA LYS A 196 27.68 20.58 -23.87
C LYS A 196 28.44 19.88 -22.75
N ASP A 197 29.73 20.13 -22.66
CA ASP A 197 30.53 19.61 -21.56
C ASP A 197 30.06 20.24 -20.24
N ASP A 198 29.73 19.39 -19.28
CA ASP A 198 29.51 19.81 -17.90
C ASP A 198 30.89 20.06 -17.26
N PRO A 199 31.16 21.26 -16.72
CA PRO A 199 32.45 21.57 -16.10
C PRO A 199 32.78 20.67 -14.90
N VAL A 200 31.79 20.00 -14.29
CA VAL A 200 31.99 19.13 -13.12
C VAL A 200 32.23 17.68 -13.52
N ASN A 201 31.58 17.19 -14.58
CA ASN A 201 31.73 15.81 -15.04
C ASN A 201 31.44 15.68 -16.54
N GLY A 202 32.46 15.88 -17.39
CA GLY A 202 32.30 15.81 -18.84
C GLY A 202 31.98 14.40 -19.39
N MET A 203 32.15 13.33 -18.61
CA MET A 203 31.98 11.97 -19.14
C MET A 203 30.50 11.54 -19.22
N TRP A 204 29.64 12.05 -18.33
CA TRP A 204 28.23 11.63 -18.31
C TRP A 204 27.44 12.21 -19.49
N THR A 205 27.69 13.46 -19.89
CA THR A 205 26.97 14.14 -20.98
C THR A 205 27.20 13.45 -22.33
N LYS A 206 28.44 13.02 -22.57
CA LYS A 206 28.81 12.23 -23.74
C LYS A 206 28.08 10.90 -23.80
N ASN A 207 28.03 10.17 -22.69
CA ASN A 207 27.34 8.87 -22.62
C ASN A 207 25.83 9.03 -22.83
N ALA A 208 25.22 10.04 -22.19
CA ALA A 208 23.81 10.36 -22.34
C ALA A 208 23.45 10.71 -23.80
N ALA A 209 24.28 11.51 -24.48
CA ALA A 209 24.07 11.82 -25.89
C ALA A 209 24.17 10.58 -26.79
N MET A 210 25.09 9.65 -26.49
CA MET A 210 25.19 8.39 -27.24
C MET A 210 23.99 7.46 -26.98
N GLU A 211 23.47 7.44 -25.75
CA GLU A 211 22.29 6.66 -25.39
C GLU A 211 21.04 7.21 -26.10
N ALA A 212 20.79 8.51 -26.03
CA ALA A 212 19.69 9.16 -26.76
C ALA A 212 19.75 8.90 -28.27
N ALA A 213 20.97 8.90 -28.85
CA ALA A 213 21.16 8.55 -30.25
C ALA A 213 20.80 7.09 -30.57
N ARG A 214 21.12 6.15 -29.66
CA ARG A 214 20.75 4.73 -29.80
C ARG A 214 19.25 4.54 -29.67
N GLU A 215 18.62 5.20 -28.70
CA GLU A 215 17.16 5.15 -28.52
C GLU A 215 16.44 5.66 -29.76
N TYR A 216 16.85 6.81 -30.30
CA TYR A 216 16.29 7.35 -31.53
C TYR A 216 16.48 6.39 -32.72
N ALA A 217 17.66 5.78 -32.85
CA ALA A 217 17.93 4.80 -33.90
C ALA A 217 17.12 3.51 -33.74
N SER A 218 16.78 3.11 -32.51
CA SER A 218 15.97 1.92 -32.22
C SER A 218 14.47 2.15 -32.36
N SER A 219 14.01 3.39 -32.17
CA SER A 219 12.61 3.81 -32.27
C SER A 219 12.12 3.91 -33.72
N LYS A 220 13.04 3.89 -34.68
CA LYS A 220 12.78 4.10 -36.11
C LYS A 220 12.88 2.80 -36.90
#